data_AF-A0A1Z8AEA3-F1
#
_entry.id   AF-A0A1Z8AEA3-F1
#
_cell.length_a   1.000
_cell.length_b   1.000
_cell.length_c   1.000
_cell.angle_alpha   90.00
_cell.angle_beta   90.00
_cell.angle_gamma   90.00
#
_symmetry.space_group_name_H-M   'P 1'
#
loop_
_entity.id
_entity.type
_entity.pdbx_description
1 polymer ?
#
loop_
_entity_poly.entity_id
_entity_poly.type
_entity_poly.pdbx_seq_one_letter_code
_entity_poly.pdbx_strand_id
1 'polypeptide(L)'
;MQKGELACDPRGLIYEAYRIEGIEEVSCRPIFLDWALGVPTDEDPVAHIKTMLAHYGPNRPDHPMTNLLRAGLDKMSTPRRRKRR
;
A
#
# COMPACT_ATOMS: atom_id res chain seq x y z
N MET A 1 15.33 2.02 12.82
CA MET A 1 15.39 0.75 12.08
C MET A 1 14.29 0.79 11.03
N GLN A 2 14.65 0.92 9.75
CA GLN A 2 13.71 0.67 8.65
C GLN A 2 13.61 -0.85 8.51
N LYS A 3 12.39 -1.40 8.64
CA LYS A 3 12.15 -2.83 8.42
C LYS A 3 11.72 -3.15 6.99
N GLY A 4 11.09 -2.20 6.31
CA GLY A 4 10.73 -2.35 4.90
C GLY A 4 11.89 -2.08 3.95
N GLU A 5 11.77 -2.57 2.72
CA GLU A 5 12.75 -2.33 1.64
C GLU A 5 12.59 -0.94 1.00
N LEU A 6 11.41 -0.33 1.14
CA LEU A 6 11.09 0.97 0.53
C LEU A 6 10.95 2.05 1.59
N ALA A 7 11.45 3.24 1.30
CA ALA A 7 11.29 4.40 2.19
C ALA A 7 9.82 4.76 2.44
N CYS A 8 8.94 4.48 1.47
CA CYS A 8 7.49 4.67 1.59
C CYS A 8 6.78 3.58 2.43
N ASP A 9 7.50 2.55 2.90
CA ASP A 9 7.01 1.55 3.85
C ASP A 9 8.03 1.37 5.00
N PRO A 10 8.26 2.40 5.84
CA PRO A 10 9.33 2.36 6.83
C PRO A 10 9.12 1.27 7.89
N ARG A 11 7.85 0.93 8.17
CA ARG A 11 7.43 -0.12 9.09
C ARG A 11 7.47 -1.53 8.48
N GLY A 12 7.62 -1.64 7.15
CA GLY A 12 7.65 -2.91 6.44
C GLY A 12 6.28 -3.62 6.39
N LEU A 13 5.17 -2.92 6.53
CA LEU A 13 3.84 -3.52 6.58
C LEU A 13 3.48 -4.18 5.24
N ILE A 14 3.71 -3.46 4.15
CA ILE A 14 3.44 -3.94 2.80
C ILE A 14 4.47 -4.99 2.42
N TYR A 15 5.74 -4.75 2.77
CA TYR A 15 6.82 -5.72 2.58
C TYR A 15 6.51 -7.08 3.22
N GLU A 16 6.12 -7.11 4.50
CA GLU A 16 5.79 -8.35 5.19
C GLU A 16 4.53 -9.02 4.62
N ALA A 17 3.53 -8.25 4.18
CA ALA A 17 2.35 -8.82 3.55
C ALA A 17 2.68 -9.64 2.29
N TYR A 18 3.65 -9.20 1.49
CA TYR A 18 4.12 -9.99 0.34
C TYR A 18 4.88 -11.27 0.74
N ARG A 19 5.34 -11.40 1.99
CA ARG A 19 6.09 -12.58 2.46
C ARG A 19 5.21 -13.62 3.14
N ILE A 20 3.99 -13.27 3.54
CA ILE A 20 3.04 -14.20 4.15
C ILE A 20 2.50 -15.14 3.07
N GLU A 21 2.85 -16.41 3.17
CA GLU A 21 2.33 -17.45 2.29
C GLU A 21 0.83 -17.67 2.52
N GLY A 22 0.04 -17.77 1.45
CA GLY A 22 -1.41 -18.00 1.53
C GLY A 22 -2.21 -16.83 2.12
N ILE A 23 -1.65 -15.61 2.18
CA ILE A 23 -2.41 -14.44 2.64
C ILE A 23 -3.60 -14.18 1.73
N GLU A 24 -4.75 -13.88 2.33
CA GLU A 24 -5.96 -13.53 1.59
C GLU A 24 -6.20 -12.01 1.54
N GLU A 25 -7.05 -11.57 0.62
CA GLU A 25 -7.39 -10.16 0.44
C GLU A 25 -8.00 -9.53 1.72
N VAL A 26 -8.77 -10.31 2.48
CA VAL A 26 -9.37 -9.88 3.75
C VAL A 26 -8.30 -9.47 4.78
N SER A 27 -7.15 -10.15 4.79
CA SER A 27 -6.02 -9.86 5.67
C SER A 27 -5.14 -8.73 5.12
N CYS A 28 -5.10 -8.55 3.80
CA CYS A 28 -4.37 -7.44 3.17
C CYS A 28 -4.99 -6.08 3.48
N ARG A 29 -6.32 -5.99 3.56
CA ARG A 29 -7.06 -4.74 3.82
C ARG A 29 -6.65 -4.00 5.10
N PRO A 30 -6.65 -4.62 6.28
CA PRO A 30 -6.22 -3.95 7.50
C PRO A 30 -4.73 -3.55 7.46
N ILE A 31 -3.86 -4.37 6.87
CA ILE A 31 -2.43 -4.04 6.70
C ILE A 31 -2.25 -2.78 5.82
N PHE A 32 -2.93 -2.73 4.68
CA PHE A 32 -2.91 -1.57 3.80
C PHE A 32 -3.45 -0.31 4.47
N LEU A 33 -4.51 -0.44 5.28
CA LEU A 33 -5.07 0.69 6.01
C LEU A 33 -4.11 1.19 7.09
N ASP A 34 -3.47 0.31 7.86
CA ASP A 34 -2.47 0.69 8.87
C ASP A 34 -1.27 1.39 8.22
N TRP A 35 -0.83 0.92 7.05
CA TRP A 35 0.16 1.61 6.25
C TRP A 35 -0.33 3.02 5.84
N ALA A 36 -1.52 3.12 5.26
CA ALA A 36 -2.07 4.40 4.79
C ALA A 36 -2.28 5.42 5.93
N LEU A 37 -2.60 4.96 7.14
CA LEU A 37 -2.69 5.80 8.35
C LEU A 37 -1.32 6.29 8.84
N GLY A 38 -0.25 5.56 8.52
CA GLY A 38 1.12 5.94 8.85
C GLY A 38 1.78 6.89 7.85
N VAL A 39 1.16 7.14 6.68
CA VAL A 39 1.69 8.08 5.68
C VAL A 39 1.58 9.51 6.21
N PRO A 40 2.69 10.28 6.23
CA PRO A 40 2.67 11.69 6.61
C PRO A 40 1.73 12.53 5.75
N THR A 41 1.11 13.55 6.33
CA THR A 41 0.11 14.38 5.64
C THR A 41 0.68 15.25 4.52
N ASP A 42 1.98 15.47 4.50
CA ASP A 42 2.75 16.21 3.51
C ASP A 42 3.26 15.33 2.35
N GLU A 43 3.10 14.01 2.46
CA GLU A 43 3.47 13.06 1.41
C GLU A 43 2.24 12.65 0.57
N ASP A 44 2.47 12.22 -0.67
CA ASP A 44 1.41 11.74 -1.56
C ASP A 44 1.26 10.22 -1.45
N PRO A 45 0.16 9.70 -0.87
CA PRO A 45 -0.07 8.26 -0.78
C PRO A 45 -0.16 7.59 -2.15
N VAL A 46 -0.61 8.31 -3.18
CA VAL A 46 -0.71 7.77 -4.55
C VAL A 46 0.67 7.51 -5.14
N ALA A 47 1.61 8.44 -4.94
CA ALA A 47 3.01 8.26 -5.34
C ALA A 47 3.63 7.04 -4.65
N HIS A 48 3.35 6.84 -3.35
CA HIS A 48 3.85 5.68 -2.62
C HIS A 48 3.30 4.35 -3.12
N ILE A 49 1.98 4.29 -3.37
CA ILE A 49 1.36 3.09 -3.93
C ILE A 49 1.98 2.76 -5.30
N LYS A 50 2.24 3.76 -6.16
CA LYS A 50 2.92 3.56 -7.44
C LYS A 50 4.32 2.99 -7.26
N THR A 51 5.10 3.51 -6.32
CA THR A 51 6.44 3.00 -5.98
C THR A 51 6.38 1.54 -5.53
N MET A 52 5.44 1.20 -4.63
CA MET A 52 5.25 -0.18 -4.16
C MET A 52 4.82 -1.13 -5.27
N LEU A 53 3.92 -0.69 -6.16
CA LEU A 53 3.48 -1.48 -7.31
C LEU A 53 4.61 -1.69 -8.31
N ALA A 54 5.45 -0.69 -8.56
CA ALA A 54 6.60 -0.82 -9.45
C ALA A 54 7.64 -1.81 -8.90
N HIS A 55 7.83 -1.84 -7.58
CA HIS A 55 8.81 -2.72 -6.93
C HIS A 55 8.30 -4.15 -6.75
N TYR A 56 7.12 -4.33 -6.16
CA TYR A 56 6.59 -5.66 -5.82
C TYR A 56 5.70 -6.27 -6.93
N GLY A 57 5.00 -5.44 -7.69
CA GLY A 57 3.99 -5.87 -8.66
C GLY A 57 4.52 -6.77 -9.80
N PRO A 58 5.67 -6.47 -10.45
CA PRO A 58 6.18 -7.30 -11.54
C PRO A 58 6.48 -8.75 -11.14
N ASN A 59 7.00 -8.96 -9.93
CA ASN A 59 7.37 -10.28 -9.44
C ASN A 59 6.19 -11.05 -8.84
N ARG A 60 5.12 -10.35 -8.45
CA ARG A 60 3.97 -10.93 -7.76
C ARG A 60 2.64 -10.33 -8.28
N PRO A 61 2.35 -10.41 -9.59
CA PRO A 61 1.24 -9.69 -10.20
C PRO A 61 -0.14 -10.13 -9.70
N ASP A 62 -0.27 -11.38 -9.24
CA ASP A 62 -1.51 -12.00 -8.76
C ASP A 62 -1.63 -12.01 -7.23
N HIS A 63 -0.68 -11.38 -6.52
CA HIS A 63 -0.71 -11.36 -5.06
C HIS A 63 -1.87 -10.48 -4.56
N PRO A 64 -2.62 -10.89 -3.53
CA PRO A 64 -3.77 -10.11 -3.05
C PRO A 64 -3.42 -8.67 -2.64
N MET A 65 -2.22 -8.45 -2.09
CA MET A 65 -1.72 -7.09 -1.80
C MET A 65 -1.52 -6.25 -3.08
N THR A 66 -1.06 -6.84 -4.20
CA THR A 66 -0.92 -6.12 -5.48
C THR A 66 -2.26 -5.67 -6.02
N ASN A 67 -3.26 -6.55 -5.96
CA ASN A 67 -4.63 -6.21 -6.37
C ASN A 67 -5.21 -5.09 -5.50
N LEU A 68 -4.95 -5.13 -4.19
CA LEU A 68 -5.39 -4.09 -3.27
C LEU A 68 -4.71 -2.74 -3.53
N LEU A 69 -3.39 -2.73 -3.80
CA LEU A 69 -2.66 -1.52 -4.17
C LEU A 69 -3.20 -0.91 -5.48
N ARG A 70 -3.48 -1.72 -6.50
CA ARG A 70 -4.13 -1.27 -7.75
C ARG A 70 -5.50 -0.66 -7.47
N ALA A 71 -6.35 -1.34 -6.69
CA ALA A 71 -7.67 -0.82 -6.31
C ALA A 71 -7.57 0.47 -5.47
N GLY A 72 -6.52 0.62 -4.67
CA GLY A 72 -6.19 1.83 -3.93
C GLY A 72 -5.93 3.03 -4.86
N LEU A 73 -5.16 2.84 -5.94
CA LEU A 73 -4.92 3.87 -6.95
C LEU A 73 -6.23 4.34 -7.60
N ASP A 74 -7.10 3.42 -8.00
CA ASP A 74 -8.35 3.78 -8.67
C ASP A 74 -9.27 4.61 -7.76
N LYS A 75 -9.36 4.22 -6.47
CA LYS A 75 -10.19 4.92 -5.47
C LYS A 75 -9.62 6.28 -5.06
N MET A 76 -8.30 6.46 -5.09
CA MET A 76 -7.65 7.74 -4.74
C MET A 76 -7.54 8.68 -5.95
N SER A 77 -7.54 8.15 -7.16
CA SER A 77 -7.58 8.93 -8.41
C SER A 77 -8.94 9.59 -8.63
N THR A 78 -10.00 9.13 -7.95
CA THR A 78 -11.26 9.85 -7.88
C THR A 78 -11.11 11.03 -6.91
N PRO A 79 -11.33 12.29 -7.33
CA PRO A 79 -11.07 13.46 -6.49
C PRO A 79 -12.03 13.48 -5.29
N ARG A 80 -11.59 12.88 -4.18
CA ARG A 80 -12.35 12.88 -2.93
C ARG A 80 -12.08 14.20 -2.24
N ARG A 81 -12.93 15.18 -2.53
CA ARG A 81 -13.01 16.49 -1.89
C ARG A 81 -13.20 16.29 -0.38
N ARG A 82 -12.10 16.13 0.37
CA ARG A 82 -12.11 16.09 1.83
C ARG A 82 -12.36 17.51 2.33
N LYS A 83 -13.64 17.91 2.36
CA LYS A 83 -14.06 19.03 3.20
C LYS A 83 -13.75 18.61 4.64
N ARG A 84 -12.61 19.06 5.16
CA ARG A 84 -12.46 19.27 6.60
C ARG A 84 -13.51 20.32 6.96
N ARG A 85 -14.48 19.91 7.79
CA ARG A 85 -15.35 20.83 8.52
C ARG A 85 -14.71 21.07 9.87
#